data_AF-A0A6N8JKN1-F1
#
_entry.id   AF-A0A6N8JKN1-F1
#
_cell.length_a   1.000
_cell.length_b   1.000
_cell.length_c   1.000
_cell.angle_alpha   90.00
_cell.angle_beta   90.00
_cell.angle_gamma   90.00
#
_symmetry.space_group_name_H-M   'P 1'
#
loop_
_entity.id
_entity.type
_entity.pdbx_description
1 polymer ?
#
loop_
_entity_poly.entity_id
_entity_poly.type
_entity_poly.pdbx_seq_one_letter_code
_entity_poly.pdbx_strand_id
1 'polypeptide(L)'
;MFGIGGFELFLILLFGFLIFGPDKLPAIAKTIGKGIAKFRSAQEEMSGVLKGEMVFDKDSDDPFKNPLDALDDVAAKASKGAEAAKKAASTASKKVSDAKKTAAAGATAAAAKKAADAEGADAEVAEGEAAKPARAESFAERKARYDKERSERKQAEADAAKAKEAEEKKAAAEKRKAEAAAKRAEAEAKKKAEEAKKTVTEAADAPQASAATEKEN
;
A
#
# COMPACT_ATOMS: atom_id res chain seq x y z
N MET A 1 31.82 -11.19 9.86
CA MET A 1 31.72 -12.21 8.79
C MET A 1 30.90 -13.37 9.32
N PHE A 2 29.94 -13.86 8.55
CA PHE A 2 28.83 -14.70 9.02
C PHE A 2 29.21 -16.10 9.53
N GLY A 3 30.49 -16.48 9.61
CA GLY A 3 30.95 -17.78 10.11
C GLY A 3 30.48 -19.01 9.31
N ILE A 4 29.64 -18.79 8.29
CA ILE A 4 29.00 -19.82 7.47
C ILE A 4 29.97 -20.30 6.38
N GLY A 5 30.18 -21.61 6.33
CA GLY A 5 30.95 -22.27 5.28
C GLY A 5 30.18 -22.37 3.95
N GLY A 6 30.90 -22.62 2.85
CA GLY A 6 30.27 -22.78 1.53
C GLY A 6 29.23 -23.92 1.47
N PHE A 7 29.46 -25.00 2.20
CA PHE A 7 28.53 -26.13 2.29
C PHE A 7 27.25 -25.78 3.08
N GLU A 8 27.38 -25.04 4.18
CA GLU A 8 26.25 -24.58 5.00
C GLU A 8 25.40 -23.57 4.22
N LEU A 9 26.03 -22.65 3.48
CA LEU A 9 25.31 -21.74 2.59
C LEU A 9 24.52 -22.49 1.52
N PHE A 10 25.10 -23.55 0.93
CA PHE A 10 24.42 -24.39 -0.05
C PHE A 10 23.22 -25.12 0.55
N LEU A 11 23.35 -25.69 1.75
CA LEU A 11 22.24 -26.32 2.49
C LEU A 11 21.09 -25.34 2.73
N ILE A 12 21.38 -24.13 3.21
CA ILE A 12 20.37 -23.09 3.44
C ILE A 12 19.69 -22.70 2.11
N LEU A 13 20.47 -22.57 1.04
CA LEU A 13 19.93 -22.26 -0.29
C LEU A 13 19.04 -23.38 -0.81
N LEU A 14 19.41 -24.65 -0.58
CA LEU A 14 18.60 -25.81 -0.95
C LEU A 14 17.28 -25.85 -0.17
N PHE A 15 17.30 -25.62 1.15
CA PHE A 15 16.07 -25.52 1.95
C PHE A 15 15.21 -24.33 1.55
N GLY A 16 15.82 -23.15 1.33
CA GLY A 16 15.13 -21.97 0.86
C GLY A 16 14.50 -22.18 -0.53
N PHE A 17 15.21 -22.87 -1.41
CA PHE A 17 14.72 -23.27 -2.73
C PHE A 17 13.60 -24.30 -2.64
N LEU A 18 13.63 -25.23 -1.69
CA LEU A 18 12.55 -26.20 -1.51
C LEU A 18 11.27 -25.55 -0.93
N ILE A 19 11.43 -24.58 -0.03
CA ILE A 19 10.32 -23.83 0.58
C ILE A 19 9.70 -22.85 -0.41
N PHE A 20 10.51 -22.01 -1.06
CA PHE A 20 10.02 -20.94 -1.92
C PHE A 20 9.95 -21.33 -3.41
N GLY A 21 10.77 -22.30 -3.84
CA GLY A 21 10.83 -22.77 -5.23
C GLY A 21 11.86 -22.03 -6.11
N PRO A 22 12.29 -22.66 -7.23
CA PRO A 22 13.19 -22.08 -8.22
C PRO A 22 12.71 -20.77 -8.82
N ASP A 23 11.39 -20.61 -8.94
CA ASP A 23 10.82 -19.47 -9.65
C ASP A 23 10.66 -18.23 -8.74
N LYS A 24 10.49 -18.44 -7.43
CA LYS A 24 10.25 -17.33 -6.48
C LYS A 24 11.53 -16.63 -6.05
N LEU A 25 12.62 -17.35 -5.80
CA LEU A 25 13.91 -16.75 -5.45
C LEU A 25 14.41 -15.72 -6.49
N PRO A 26 14.44 -16.00 -7.81
CA PRO A 26 14.86 -15.02 -8.82
C PRO A 26 13.86 -13.87 -8.98
N ALA A 27 12.57 -14.11 -8.75
CA ALA A 27 11.57 -13.04 -8.72
C ALA A 27 11.82 -12.06 -7.56
N ILE A 28 12.06 -12.58 -6.35
CA ILE A 28 12.40 -11.80 -5.16
C ILE A 28 13.73 -11.05 -5.38
N ALA A 29 14.76 -11.73 -5.88
CA ALA A 29 16.05 -11.12 -6.19
C ALA A 29 15.92 -9.97 -7.20
N LYS A 30 15.07 -10.10 -8.25
CA LYS A 30 14.78 -9.01 -9.19
C LYS A 30 14.12 -7.80 -8.51
N THR A 31 13.19 -8.03 -7.58
CA THR A 31 12.52 -6.93 -6.87
C THR A 31 13.45 -6.22 -5.89
N ILE A 32 14.18 -6.98 -5.07
CA ILE A 32 15.16 -6.44 -4.12
C ILE A 32 16.29 -5.75 -4.87
N GLY A 33 16.79 -6.35 -5.96
CA GLY A 33 17.83 -5.76 -6.80
C GLY A 33 17.42 -4.42 -7.41
N LYS A 34 16.18 -4.29 -7.90
CA LYS A 34 15.63 -3.00 -8.36
C LYS A 34 15.54 -1.97 -7.23
N GLY A 35 15.20 -2.40 -6.00
CA GLY A 35 15.16 -1.54 -4.83
C GLY A 35 16.55 -1.05 -4.41
N ILE A 36 17.52 -1.96 -4.32
CA ILE A 36 18.92 -1.63 -4.02
C ILE A 36 19.50 -0.71 -5.10
N ALA A 37 19.22 -0.97 -6.38
CA ALA A 37 19.69 -0.12 -7.47
C ALA A 37 19.16 1.32 -7.33
N LYS A 38 17.85 1.49 -7.11
CA LYS A 38 17.26 2.81 -6.86
C LYS A 38 17.81 3.49 -5.62
N PHE A 39 18.01 2.73 -4.54
CA PHE A 39 18.60 3.25 -3.31
C PHE A 39 20.06 3.68 -3.51
N ARG A 40 20.82 2.95 -4.34
CA ARG A 40 22.20 3.32 -4.69
C ARG A 40 22.21 4.61 -5.53
N SER A 41 21.36 4.71 -6.55
CA SER A 41 21.23 5.92 -7.37
C SER A 41 20.80 7.14 -6.54
N ALA A 42 19.83 6.98 -5.64
CA ALA A 42 19.42 8.06 -4.74
C ALA A 42 20.54 8.46 -3.75
N GLN A 43 21.32 7.50 -3.25
CA GLN A 43 22.52 7.80 -2.47
C GLN A 43 23.57 8.56 -3.28
N GLU A 44 23.76 8.22 -4.56
CA GLU A 44 24.68 8.93 -5.46
C GLU A 44 24.21 10.36 -5.76
N GLU A 45 22.92 10.57 -6.01
CA GLU A 45 22.34 11.91 -6.19
C GLU A 45 22.45 12.74 -4.91
N MET A 46 22.07 12.16 -3.77
CA MET A 46 22.15 12.81 -2.45
C MET A 46 23.62 13.15 -2.11
N SER A 47 24.54 12.20 -2.28
CA SER A 47 25.98 12.45 -2.06
C SER A 47 26.56 13.44 -3.07
N GLY A 48 26.06 13.48 -4.31
CA GLY A 48 26.40 14.49 -5.31
C GLY A 48 25.99 15.91 -4.90
N VAL A 49 24.78 16.06 -4.34
CA VAL A 49 24.30 17.34 -3.80
C VAL A 49 25.08 17.74 -2.54
N LEU A 50 25.28 16.84 -1.57
CA LEU A 50 26.04 17.13 -0.35
C LEU A 50 27.51 17.46 -0.61
N LYS A 51 28.08 16.92 -1.68
CA LYS A 51 29.45 17.20 -2.11
C LYS A 51 29.55 18.45 -2.98
N GLY A 52 28.51 18.79 -3.73
CA GLY A 52 28.41 20.00 -4.53
C GLY A 52 28.06 21.25 -3.71
N GLU A 53 27.28 21.09 -2.65
CA GLU A 53 26.92 22.13 -1.69
C GLU A 53 27.75 21.93 -0.41
N MET A 54 29.05 22.25 -0.47
CA MET A 54 29.99 22.63 0.60
C MET A 54 29.80 22.13 2.07
N VAL A 55 29.17 20.98 2.31
CA VAL A 55 28.90 20.44 3.66
C VAL A 55 29.77 19.21 3.96
N PHE A 56 30.31 18.55 2.94
CA PHE A 56 31.15 17.36 3.11
C PHE A 56 32.60 17.62 2.68
N ASP A 57 33.42 18.08 3.63
CA ASP A 57 34.87 18.12 3.45
C ASP A 57 35.43 16.73 3.79
N LYS A 58 35.92 16.02 2.77
CA LYS A 58 36.36 14.64 2.87
C LYS A 58 37.71 14.50 3.60
N ASP A 59 38.41 15.62 3.83
CA ASP A 59 39.73 15.68 4.48
C ASP A 59 39.67 16.37 5.85
N SER A 60 38.47 16.69 6.35
CA SER A 60 38.24 17.19 7.71
C SER A 60 38.00 16.06 8.71
N ASP A 61 38.55 16.18 9.92
CA ASP A 61 38.43 15.18 11.01
C ASP A 61 36.99 14.90 11.48
N ASP A 62 36.01 15.72 11.08
CA ASP A 62 34.60 15.53 11.46
C ASP A 62 33.65 15.75 10.24
N PRO A 63 33.30 14.68 9.49
CA PRO A 63 32.55 14.77 8.23
C PRO A 63 31.07 15.13 8.40
N PHE A 64 30.60 15.22 9.64
CA PHE A 64 29.30 15.78 9.99
C PHE A 64 29.52 16.88 11.02
N LYS A 65 29.46 18.15 10.59
CA LYS A 65 29.43 19.25 11.55
C LYS A 65 28.28 19.01 12.52
N ASN A 66 28.60 18.86 13.81
CA ASN A 66 27.63 18.54 14.84
C ASN A 66 26.47 19.55 14.75
N PRO A 67 25.22 19.07 14.59
CA PRO A 67 24.08 19.97 14.40
C PRO A 67 23.91 20.95 15.57
N LEU A 68 24.44 20.60 16.74
CA LEU A 68 24.47 21.47 17.91
C LEU A 68 25.34 22.71 17.70
N ASP A 69 26.49 22.62 17.02
CA ASP A 69 27.35 23.78 16.76
C ASP A 69 26.70 24.75 15.78
N ALA A 70 25.99 24.24 14.76
CA ALA A 70 25.22 25.08 13.84
C ALA A 70 24.05 25.79 14.56
N LEU A 71 23.42 25.13 15.53
CA LEU A 71 22.41 25.74 16.38
C LEU A 71 23.01 26.76 17.36
N ASP A 72 24.18 26.49 17.93
CA ASP A 72 24.86 27.40 18.87
C ASP A 72 25.40 28.65 18.15
N ASP A 73 25.90 28.51 16.92
CA ASP A 73 26.28 29.65 16.07
C ASP A 73 25.06 30.50 15.70
N VAL A 74 23.93 29.88 15.37
CA VAL A 74 22.67 30.60 15.12
C VAL A 74 22.16 31.28 16.39
N ALA A 75 22.24 30.61 17.54
CA ALA A 75 21.85 31.16 18.83
C ALA A 75 22.76 32.32 19.27
N ALA A 76 24.07 32.22 19.06
CA ALA A 76 25.05 33.27 19.32
C ALA A 76 24.84 34.47 18.40
N LYS A 77 24.52 34.24 17.12
CA LYS A 77 24.21 35.31 16.15
C LYS A 77 22.88 35.98 16.44
N ALA A 78 21.88 35.22 16.88
CA ALA A 78 20.59 35.74 17.35
C ALA A 78 20.74 36.56 18.64
N SER A 79 21.54 36.09 19.60
CA SER A 79 21.85 36.82 20.84
C SER A 79 22.58 38.13 20.54
N LYS A 80 23.57 38.11 19.64
CA LYS A 80 24.32 39.31 19.21
C LYS A 80 23.43 40.30 18.43
N GLY A 81 22.52 39.80 17.60
CA GLY A 81 21.51 40.61 16.92
C GLY A 81 20.50 41.25 17.87
N ALA A 82 20.07 40.50 18.89
CA ALA A 82 19.17 41.00 19.93
C ALA A 82 19.85 42.05 20.83
N GLU A 83 21.12 41.87 21.18
CA GLU A 83 21.94 42.86 21.91
C GLU A 83 22.13 44.15 21.09
N ALA A 84 22.42 44.02 19.80
CA ALA A 84 22.53 45.17 18.89
C ALA A 84 21.19 45.91 18.73
N ALA A 85 20.07 45.19 18.61
CA ALA A 85 18.74 45.77 18.55
C ALA A 85 18.33 46.45 19.85
N LYS A 86 18.67 45.86 21.01
CA LYS A 86 18.41 46.45 22.33
C LYS A 86 19.25 47.71 22.59
N LYS A 87 20.50 47.72 22.10
CA LYS A 87 21.38 48.89 22.15
C LYS A 87 20.91 50.01 21.20
N ALA A 88 20.41 49.67 20.02
CA ALA A 88 19.80 50.60 19.07
C ALA A 88 18.46 51.17 19.58
N ALA A 89 17.65 50.36 20.26
CA ALA A 89 16.41 50.80 20.89
C ALA A 89 16.67 51.70 22.10
N SER A 90 17.72 51.44 22.88
CA SER A 90 18.15 52.29 24.00
C SER A 90 18.66 53.66 23.54
N THR A 91 19.44 53.73 22.45
CA THR A 91 19.90 55.00 21.88
C THR A 91 18.79 55.77 21.17
N ALA A 92 17.85 55.08 20.53
CA ALA A 92 16.66 55.70 19.94
C ALA A 92 15.71 56.26 21.02
N SER A 93 15.48 55.53 22.12
CA SER A 93 14.65 55.97 23.24
C SER A 93 15.22 57.23 23.91
N LYS A 94 16.56 57.31 24.04
CA LYS A 94 17.24 58.50 24.56
C LYS A 94 17.14 59.71 23.62
N LYS A 95 17.11 59.51 22.30
CA LYS A 95 16.97 60.58 21.29
C LYS A 95 15.52 61.10 21.17
N VAL A 96 14.54 60.28 21.54
CA VAL A 96 13.12 60.68 21.59
C VAL A 96 12.78 61.43 22.87
N SER A 97 13.47 61.17 24.00
CA SER A 97 13.30 61.96 25.23
C SER A 97 13.82 63.39 25.12
N ASP A 98 14.86 63.65 24.32
CA ASP A 98 15.39 65.01 24.12
C ASP A 98 14.59 65.83 23.08
N ALA A 99 13.88 65.18 22.15
CA ALA A 99 13.04 65.86 21.16
C ALA A 99 11.65 66.29 21.71
N LYS A 100 11.21 65.74 22.86
CA LYS A 100 9.90 66.07 23.46
C LYS A 100 9.85 67.41 24.20
N LYS A 101 10.98 68.11 24.37
CA LYS A 101 11.02 69.48 24.92
C LYS A 101 10.76 70.59 23.88
N THR A 102 10.66 70.26 22.60
CA THR A 102 10.49 71.26 21.53
C THR A 102 9.41 70.87 20.52
N ALA A 103 8.23 70.41 20.99
CA ALA A 103 7.04 70.24 20.15
C ALA A 103 5.77 70.18 21.01
N ALA A 104 5.62 71.13 21.92
CA ALA A 104 4.33 71.41 22.58
C ALA A 104 3.72 72.66 21.93
N ALA A 105 3.40 72.57 20.64
CA ALA A 105 2.53 73.51 19.94
C ALA A 105 2.00 72.81 18.67
N GLY A 106 0.69 72.65 18.56
CA GLY A 106 0.02 72.23 17.33
C GLY A 106 -0.75 70.92 17.43
N ALA A 107 -1.79 70.89 18.26
CA ALA A 107 -2.85 69.89 18.15
C ALA A 107 -3.90 70.35 17.12
N THR A 108 -4.47 69.35 16.42
CA THR A 108 -5.88 69.19 15.97
C THR A 108 -6.19 69.13 14.46
N ALA A 109 -7.17 68.24 14.18
CA ALA A 109 -8.02 68.05 12.99
C ALA A 109 -7.42 67.18 11.85
N ALA A 110 -8.09 66.21 11.22
CA ALA A 110 -9.49 65.75 11.19
C ALA A 110 -9.48 64.30 10.58
N ALA A 111 -10.12 63.30 11.17
CA ALA A 111 -11.49 62.82 10.93
C ALA A 111 -11.82 62.24 9.52
N ALA A 112 -11.85 60.91 9.45
CA ALA A 112 -12.89 60.01 8.91
C ALA A 112 -13.41 60.10 7.44
N LYS A 113 -13.56 58.88 6.88
CA LYS A 113 -14.68 58.34 6.05
C LYS A 113 -14.38 58.06 4.57
N LYS A 114 -14.49 56.79 4.15
CA LYS A 114 -15.64 56.25 3.37
C LYS A 114 -15.31 54.88 2.72
N ALA A 115 -16.20 53.93 2.95
CA ALA A 115 -16.29 52.64 2.28
C ALA A 115 -17.27 52.71 1.08
N ALA A 116 -17.18 51.67 0.24
CA ALA A 116 -18.16 51.13 -0.70
C ALA A 116 -18.19 51.63 -2.16
N ASP A 117 -17.90 50.69 -3.06
CA ASP A 117 -18.56 50.41 -4.36
C ASP A 117 -18.23 48.91 -4.69
N ALA A 118 -19.13 47.93 -4.52
CA ALA A 118 -20.17 47.45 -5.48
C ALA A 118 -19.56 47.04 -6.84
N GLU A 119 -19.32 45.76 -7.16
CA GLU A 119 -20.24 44.68 -7.58
C GLU A 119 -20.99 44.93 -8.92
N GLY A 120 -20.86 43.97 -9.86
CA GLY A 120 -21.61 43.83 -11.12
C GLY A 120 -20.71 43.25 -12.23
N ALA A 121 -20.74 41.94 -12.52
CA ALA A 121 -21.57 41.27 -13.55
C ALA A 121 -21.17 41.71 -14.99
N ASP A 122 -20.83 40.86 -15.96
CA ASP A 122 -21.56 39.69 -16.47
C ASP A 122 -20.64 38.77 -17.30
N ALA A 123 -21.15 37.56 -17.53
CA ALA A 123 -20.55 36.51 -18.34
C ALA A 123 -20.66 36.79 -19.86
N GLU A 124 -19.62 36.44 -20.61
CA GLU A 124 -19.74 36.11 -22.03
C GLU A 124 -18.86 34.90 -22.36
N VAL A 125 -19.45 33.96 -23.09
CA VAL A 125 -18.94 32.63 -23.39
C VAL A 125 -18.22 32.70 -24.74
N ALA A 126 -16.95 32.29 -24.78
CA ALA A 126 -16.26 31.98 -26.02
C ALA A 126 -15.40 30.73 -25.80
N GLU A 127 -15.71 29.67 -26.58
CA GLU A 127 -14.92 28.45 -26.63
C GLU A 127 -13.50 28.75 -27.11
N GLY A 128 -12.53 28.24 -26.35
CA GLY A 128 -11.12 28.29 -26.66
C GLY A 128 -10.43 27.19 -25.86
N GLU A 129 -10.10 26.12 -26.56
CA GLU A 129 -9.22 25.05 -26.12
C GLU A 129 -7.93 25.62 -25.52
N ALA A 130 -7.83 25.60 -24.19
CA ALA A 130 -6.61 25.91 -23.46
C ALA A 130 -6.62 25.10 -22.16
N ALA A 131 -5.59 24.24 -22.02
CA ALA A 131 -5.36 23.36 -20.90
C ALA A 131 -5.61 24.08 -19.56
N LYS A 132 -6.61 23.61 -18.80
CA LYS A 132 -6.82 24.02 -17.41
C LYS A 132 -5.50 23.79 -16.64
N PRO A 133 -4.95 24.79 -15.94
CA PRO A 133 -3.80 24.55 -15.08
C PRO A 133 -4.23 23.51 -14.04
N ALA A 134 -3.46 22.45 -13.91
CA ALA A 134 -3.65 21.41 -12.90
C ALA A 134 -3.77 22.11 -11.54
N ARG A 135 -5.00 22.22 -11.00
CA ARG A 135 -5.20 22.63 -9.63
C ARG A 135 -4.41 21.63 -8.78
N ALA A 136 -3.41 22.13 -8.07
CA ALA A 136 -2.71 21.34 -7.08
C ALA A 136 -3.76 20.90 -6.05
N GLU A 137 -4.15 19.62 -6.11
CA GLU A 137 -5.11 19.03 -5.17
C GLU A 137 -4.65 19.32 -3.74
N SER A 138 -5.52 19.93 -2.95
CA SER A 138 -5.21 20.19 -1.55
C SER A 138 -5.03 18.86 -0.81
N PHE A 139 -4.21 18.84 0.25
CA PHE A 139 -3.99 17.62 1.06
C PHE A 139 -5.29 16.98 1.55
N ALA A 140 -6.32 17.78 1.81
CA ALA A 140 -7.65 17.30 2.21
C ALA A 140 -8.32 16.46 1.11
N GLU A 141 -8.19 16.89 -0.14
CA GLU A 141 -8.76 16.20 -1.31
C GLU A 141 -8.03 14.87 -1.58
N ARG A 142 -6.70 14.88 -1.48
CA ARG A 142 -5.88 13.67 -1.64
C ARG A 142 -6.16 12.63 -0.55
N LYS A 143 -6.35 13.09 0.69
CA LYS A 143 -6.71 12.21 1.82
C LYS A 143 -8.12 11.61 1.63
N ALA A 144 -9.09 12.42 1.22
CA ALA A 144 -10.45 11.95 0.96
C ALA A 144 -10.50 10.91 -0.17
N ARG A 145 -9.72 11.13 -1.25
CA ARG A 145 -9.58 10.16 -2.35
C ARG A 145 -8.98 8.84 -1.87
N TYR A 146 -7.93 8.88 -1.06
CA TYR A 146 -7.29 7.68 -0.52
C TYR A 146 -8.21 6.90 0.43
N ASP A 147 -8.91 7.59 1.33
CA ASP A 147 -9.85 6.96 2.26
C ASP A 147 -11.03 6.31 1.51
N LYS A 148 -11.55 6.97 0.45
CA LYS A 148 -12.58 6.42 -0.42
C LYS A 148 -12.09 5.20 -1.20
N GLU A 149 -10.95 5.29 -1.87
CA GLU A 149 -10.35 4.21 -2.66
C GLU A 149 -10.05 2.98 -1.78
N ARG A 150 -9.60 3.19 -0.53
CA ARG A 150 -9.38 2.11 0.44
C ARG A 150 -10.69 1.44 0.85
N SER A 151 -11.75 2.21 1.06
CA SER A 151 -13.07 1.68 1.43
C SER A 151 -13.69 0.86 0.29
N GLU A 152 -13.58 1.34 -0.94
CA GLU A 152 -14.06 0.66 -2.14
C GLU A 152 -13.27 -0.62 -2.39
N ARG A 153 -11.93 -0.58 -2.24
CA ARG A 153 -11.09 -1.78 -2.36
C ARG A 153 -11.44 -2.83 -1.31
N LYS A 154 -11.72 -2.42 -0.07
CA LYS A 154 -12.12 -3.34 1.01
C LYS A 154 -13.51 -3.93 0.76
N GLN A 155 -14.45 -3.15 0.22
CA GLN A 155 -15.76 -3.65 -0.17
C GLN A 155 -15.67 -4.62 -1.35
N ALA A 156 -14.92 -4.27 -2.40
CA ALA A 156 -14.69 -5.13 -3.55
C ALA A 156 -13.99 -6.45 -3.16
N GLU A 157 -13.03 -6.41 -2.23
CA GLU A 157 -12.38 -7.62 -1.70
C GLU A 157 -13.36 -8.48 -0.89
N ALA A 158 -14.22 -7.87 -0.08
CA ALA A 158 -15.25 -8.59 0.68
C ALA A 158 -16.30 -9.23 -0.25
N ASP A 159 -16.72 -8.53 -1.30
CA ASP A 159 -17.68 -9.04 -2.27
C ASP A 159 -17.07 -10.15 -3.14
N ALA A 160 -15.80 -10.00 -3.54
CA ALA A 160 -15.06 -11.06 -4.22
C ALA A 160 -14.87 -12.31 -3.32
N ALA A 161 -14.59 -12.12 -2.03
CA ALA A 161 -14.49 -13.23 -1.08
C ALA A 161 -15.83 -13.96 -0.92
N LYS A 162 -16.95 -13.23 -0.78
CA LYS A 162 -18.30 -13.82 -0.72
C LYS A 162 -18.67 -14.54 -2.01
N ALA A 163 -18.30 -14.00 -3.16
CA ALA A 163 -18.55 -14.63 -4.46
C ALA A 163 -17.79 -15.97 -4.58
N LYS A 164 -16.50 -15.99 -4.18
CA LYS A 164 -15.69 -17.22 -4.15
C LYS A 164 -16.25 -18.25 -3.17
N GLU A 165 -16.65 -17.82 -1.97
CA GLU A 165 -17.25 -18.72 -0.98
C GLU A 165 -18.58 -19.31 -1.49
N ALA A 166 -19.40 -18.50 -2.19
CA ALA A 166 -20.64 -18.98 -2.81
C ALA A 166 -20.39 -19.96 -3.97
N GLU A 167 -19.36 -19.72 -4.78
CA GLU A 167 -18.95 -20.63 -5.85
C GLU A 167 -18.44 -21.96 -5.27
N GLU A 168 -17.59 -21.92 -4.25
CA GLU A 168 -17.06 -23.10 -3.58
C GLU A 168 -18.18 -23.93 -2.93
N LYS A 169 -19.16 -23.27 -2.28
CA LYS A 169 -20.34 -23.95 -1.73
C LYS A 169 -21.19 -24.60 -2.83
N LYS A 170 -21.35 -23.95 -3.98
CA LYS A 170 -22.07 -24.54 -5.13
C LYS A 170 -21.32 -25.75 -5.68
N ALA A 171 -20.01 -25.64 -5.88
CA ALA A 171 -19.17 -26.75 -6.35
C ALA A 171 -19.17 -27.92 -5.35
N ALA A 172 -19.09 -27.65 -4.05
CA ALA A 172 -19.18 -28.68 -3.01
C ALA A 172 -20.57 -29.36 -2.98
N ALA A 173 -21.65 -28.59 -3.18
CA ALA A 173 -23.00 -29.15 -3.26
C ALA A 173 -23.18 -30.03 -4.50
N GLU A 174 -22.64 -29.62 -5.64
CA GLU A 174 -22.66 -30.41 -6.88
C GLU A 174 -21.87 -31.71 -6.72
N LYS A 175 -20.66 -31.64 -6.16
CA LYS A 175 -19.84 -32.82 -5.88
C LYS A 175 -20.56 -33.81 -4.95
N ARG A 176 -21.23 -33.32 -3.90
CA ARG A 176 -22.04 -34.16 -3.00
C ARG A 176 -23.22 -34.81 -3.70
N LYS A 177 -23.89 -34.09 -4.62
CA LYS A 177 -24.98 -34.65 -5.44
C LYS A 177 -24.46 -35.74 -6.39
N ALA A 178 -23.31 -35.51 -7.04
CA ALA A 178 -22.69 -36.50 -7.92
C ALA A 178 -22.26 -37.77 -7.15
N GLU A 179 -21.65 -37.61 -5.97
CA GLU A 179 -21.26 -38.75 -5.12
C GLU A 179 -22.48 -39.55 -4.63
N ALA A 180 -23.56 -38.86 -4.23
CA ALA A 180 -24.80 -39.51 -3.83
C ALA A 180 -25.46 -40.27 -5.00
N ALA A 181 -25.42 -39.73 -6.21
CA ALA A 181 -25.92 -40.40 -7.41
C ALA A 181 -25.08 -41.64 -7.74
N ALA A 182 -23.75 -41.56 -7.67
CA ALA A 182 -22.86 -42.70 -7.88
C ALA A 182 -23.11 -43.83 -6.88
N LYS A 183 -23.26 -43.52 -5.59
CA LYS A 183 -23.57 -44.52 -4.55
C LYS A 183 -24.93 -45.20 -4.77
N ARG A 184 -25.93 -44.46 -5.26
CA ARG A 184 -27.25 -45.03 -5.62
C ARG A 184 -27.17 -45.97 -6.81
N ALA A 185 -26.43 -45.59 -7.85
CA ALA A 185 -26.22 -46.44 -9.02
C ALA A 185 -25.46 -47.73 -8.66
N GLU A 186 -24.44 -47.64 -7.80
CA GLU A 186 -23.69 -48.81 -7.32
C GLU A 186 -24.59 -49.73 -6.46
N ALA A 187 -25.43 -49.17 -5.59
CA ALA A 187 -26.37 -49.95 -4.79
C ALA A 187 -27.43 -50.66 -5.66
N GLU A 188 -27.94 -49.99 -6.69
CA GLU A 188 -28.89 -50.59 -7.64
C GLU A 188 -28.23 -51.70 -8.48
N ALA A 189 -26.99 -51.50 -8.92
CA ALA A 189 -26.22 -52.53 -9.63
C ALA A 189 -25.95 -53.76 -8.75
N LYS A 190 -25.62 -53.56 -7.46
CA LYS A 190 -25.45 -54.65 -6.49
C LYS A 190 -26.75 -55.43 -6.27
N LYS A 191 -27.88 -54.75 -6.15
CA LYS A 191 -29.20 -55.40 -6.04
C LYS A 191 -29.54 -56.23 -7.28
N LYS A 192 -29.34 -55.67 -8.48
CA LYS A 192 -29.54 -56.39 -9.75
C LYS A 192 -28.61 -57.61 -9.89
N ALA A 193 -27.36 -57.49 -9.44
CA ALA A 193 -26.41 -58.60 -9.43
C ALA A 193 -26.75 -59.69 -8.41
N GLU A 194 -27.28 -59.32 -7.24
CA GLU A 194 -27.77 -60.27 -6.23
C GLU A 194 -29.02 -61.00 -6.74
N GLU A 195 -29.97 -60.27 -7.32
CA GLU A 195 -31.19 -60.83 -7.92
C GLU A 195 -30.86 -61.79 -9.07
N ALA A 196 -29.92 -61.42 -9.95
CA ALA A 196 -29.42 -62.29 -11.01
C ALA A 196 -28.68 -63.54 -10.48
N LYS A 197 -27.97 -63.44 -9.35
CA LYS A 197 -27.38 -64.62 -8.71
C LYS A 197 -28.45 -65.55 -8.15
N LYS A 198 -29.49 -64.98 -7.54
CA LYS A 198 -30.60 -65.74 -6.94
C LYS A 198 -31.39 -66.53 -7.98
N THR A 199 -31.69 -65.91 -9.13
CA THR A 199 -32.38 -66.59 -10.25
C THR A 199 -31.55 -67.70 -10.89
N VAL A 200 -30.22 -67.54 -10.98
CA VAL A 200 -29.32 -68.58 -11.51
C VAL A 200 -29.21 -69.77 -10.53
N THR A 201 -29.22 -69.54 -9.22
CA THR A 201 -29.27 -70.62 -8.22
C THR A 201 -30.61 -71.36 -8.20
N GLU A 202 -31.73 -70.67 -8.44
CA GLU A 202 -33.07 -71.29 -8.49
C GLU A 202 -33.26 -72.14 -9.77
N ALA A 203 -32.65 -71.75 -10.89
CA ALA A 203 -32.63 -72.53 -12.13
C ALA A 203 -31.73 -73.79 -12.05
N ALA A 204 -30.79 -73.86 -11.10
CA ALA A 204 -29.91 -75.01 -10.90
C ALA A 204 -30.50 -76.09 -9.96
N ASP A 205 -31.55 -75.76 -9.19
CA ASP A 205 -32.22 -76.67 -8.23
C ASP A 205 -33.56 -77.22 -8.76
N ALA A 206 -33.89 -77.00 -10.04
CA ALA A 206 -35.05 -77.62 -10.66
C ALA A 206 -34.85 -79.15 -10.74
N PRO A 207 -35.74 -79.98 -10.15
CA PRO A 207 -35.59 -81.43 -10.19
C PRO A 207 -35.68 -81.89 -11.63
N GLN A 208 -34.67 -82.64 -12.10
CA GLN A 208 -34.76 -83.37 -13.35
C GLN A 208 -35.94 -84.34 -13.24
N ALA A 209 -37.07 -83.94 -13.81
CA ALA A 209 -38.20 -84.81 -14.00
C ALA A 209 -37.75 -85.98 -14.87
N SER A 210 -37.69 -87.14 -14.21
CA SER A 210 -37.50 -88.49 -14.73
C SER A 210 -38.01 -88.66 -16.17
N ALA A 211 -37.08 -88.82 -17.12
CA ALA A 211 -37.33 -89.60 -18.32
C ALA A 211 -37.36 -91.09 -17.92
N ALA A 212 -38.50 -91.50 -17.35
CA ALA A 212 -38.81 -92.91 -17.17
C ALA A 212 -39.07 -93.51 -18.56
N THR A 213 -38.17 -94.41 -18.95
CA THR A 213 -38.40 -95.46 -19.93
C THR A 213 -39.73 -96.15 -19.67
N GLU A 214 -40.67 -96.10 -20.62
CA GLU A 214 -41.76 -97.06 -20.70
C GLU A 214 -41.71 -97.72 -22.09
N LYS A 215 -41.19 -98.95 -22.09
CA LYS A 215 -41.56 -99.98 -23.05
C LYS A 215 -43.06 -100.25 -22.86
N GLU A 216 -43.83 -100.38 -23.93
CA GLU A 216 -44.60 -101.59 -24.30
C GLU A 216 -45.59 -101.28 -25.45
N ASN A 217 -45.61 -102.19 -26.42
CA ASN A 217 -46.51 -102.39 -27.59
C ASN A 217 -46.60 -101.34 -28.69
#